data_AF-A0A0V0QIQ2-F1
#
_entry.id   AF-A0A0V0QIQ2-F1
#
_cell.length_a   1.000
_cell.length_b   1.000
_cell.length_c   1.000
_cell.angle_alpha   90.00
_cell.angle_beta   90.00
_cell.angle_gamma   90.00
#
_symmetry.space_group_name_H-M   'P 1'
#
loop_
_entity.id
_entity.type
_entity.pdbx_description
1 polymer ?
#
loop_
_entity_poly.entity_id
_entity_poly.type
_entity_poly.pdbx_seq_one_letter_code
_entity_poly.pdbx_strand_id
1 'polypeptide(L)'
;MKNQNTNSAQNKVYESYHYVQGYNVQSAANVSLYVMNLINNFEKQQQQSQKQHKKWFSSGGQNDSSIKITKANFNIYDAFKQIEVRVEINIPGNTKLHAFTSENEQCEVNDELWERAYVSSCLRSMEQVQNVKAGIVYEEFQNLESFQQFIQSLFNVIGQGQEIYMSQMSLAQMHDVFG
;
A
#
# COMPACT_ATOMS: atom_id res chain seq x y z
N MET A 1 20.91 29.23 -42.51
CA MET A 1 19.45 28.98 -42.41
C MET A 1 19.21 28.09 -41.20
N LYS A 2 18.41 28.62 -40.26
CA LYS A 2 17.75 28.02 -39.08
C LYS A 2 18.44 26.86 -38.35
N ASN A 3 19.11 27.26 -37.27
CA ASN A 3 19.38 26.49 -36.06
C ASN A 3 18.03 26.00 -35.48
N GLN A 4 17.81 24.68 -35.42
CA GLN A 4 16.65 24.12 -34.71
C GLN A 4 17.04 23.86 -33.26
N ASN A 5 16.82 24.87 -32.42
CA ASN A 5 16.82 24.75 -30.97
C ASN A 5 15.60 23.91 -30.56
N THR A 6 15.77 22.61 -30.32
CA THR A 6 14.76 21.80 -29.64
C THR A 6 15.04 21.79 -28.15
N ASN A 7 14.78 22.91 -27.47
CA ASN A 7 14.66 22.93 -26.03
C ASN A 7 13.28 22.36 -25.64
N SER A 8 13.10 21.05 -25.74
CA SER A 8 12.01 20.39 -25.02
C SER A 8 12.42 20.36 -23.55
N ALA A 9 11.87 21.26 -22.73
CA ALA A 9 12.00 21.17 -21.29
C ALA A 9 11.48 19.80 -20.84
N GLN A 10 12.39 18.88 -20.50
CA GLN A 10 12.03 17.56 -19.99
C GLN A 10 11.30 17.77 -18.65
N ASN A 11 10.07 17.31 -18.55
CA ASN A 11 9.38 17.23 -17.27
C ASN A 11 10.18 16.28 -16.37
N LYS A 12 10.85 16.84 -15.36
CA LYS A 12 11.61 16.04 -14.41
C LYS A 12 10.64 15.26 -13.52
N VAL A 13 10.74 13.94 -13.58
CA VAL A 13 9.95 13.01 -12.74
C VAL A 13 10.74 12.71 -11.48
N TYR A 14 10.05 12.69 -10.33
CA TYR A 14 10.59 12.33 -9.04
C TYR A 14 9.77 11.19 -8.45
N GLU A 15 10.43 10.29 -7.74
CA GLU A 15 9.81 9.17 -7.04
C GLU A 15 10.25 9.20 -5.58
N SER A 16 9.32 8.91 -4.68
CA SER A 16 9.56 8.82 -3.24
C SER A 16 8.72 7.70 -2.66
N TYR A 17 9.19 7.07 -1.59
CA TYR A 17 8.48 6.03 -0.88
C TYR A 17 8.63 6.21 0.63
N HIS A 18 7.71 5.62 1.38
CA HIS A 18 7.77 5.50 2.83
C HIS A 18 7.07 4.20 3.24
N TYR A 19 7.39 3.71 4.44
CA TYR A 19 6.72 2.55 4.99
C TYR A 19 5.48 2.97 5.78
N VAL A 20 4.48 2.11 5.81
CA VAL A 20 3.27 2.31 6.61
C VAL A 20 2.88 1.01 7.30
N GLN A 21 2.54 1.11 8.58
CA GLN A 21 2.14 -0.01 9.42
C GLN A 21 0.87 0.36 10.18
N GLY A 22 0.00 -0.63 10.39
CA GLY A 22 -1.23 -0.49 11.16
C GLY A 22 -2.37 0.27 10.47
N TYR A 23 -2.18 0.73 9.23
CA TYR A 23 -3.29 1.33 8.48
C TYR A 23 -4.33 0.25 8.13
N ASN A 24 -5.62 0.61 8.19
CA ASN A 24 -6.69 -0.30 7.81
C ASN A 24 -6.67 -0.54 6.28
N VAL A 25 -6.21 -1.71 5.85
CA VAL A 25 -6.14 -2.11 4.43
C VAL A 25 -7.21 -3.14 4.03
N GLN A 26 -8.30 -3.23 4.80
CA GLN A 26 -9.39 -4.19 4.55
C GLN A 26 -10.02 -4.08 3.15
N SER A 27 -9.91 -2.92 2.50
CA SER A 27 -10.37 -2.73 1.12
C SER A 27 -9.46 -1.80 0.32
N ALA A 28 -9.50 -1.93 -1.00
CA ALA A 28 -8.82 -0.99 -1.91
C ALA A 28 -9.35 0.46 -1.76
N ALA A 29 -10.57 0.64 -1.27
CA ALA A 29 -11.13 1.94 -0.96
C ALA A 29 -10.42 2.61 0.23
N ASN A 30 -10.13 1.84 1.30
CA ASN A 30 -9.34 2.36 2.43
C ASN A 30 -7.94 2.76 1.98
N VAL A 31 -7.28 1.93 1.16
CA VAL A 31 -5.97 2.25 0.57
C VAL A 31 -6.03 3.53 -0.29
N SER A 32 -7.11 3.69 -1.08
CA SER A 32 -7.30 4.90 -1.87
C SER A 32 -7.47 6.13 -0.98
N LEU A 33 -8.23 6.02 0.11
CA LEU A 33 -8.41 7.10 1.09
C LEU A 33 -7.08 7.50 1.74
N TYR A 34 -6.24 6.54 2.10
CA TYR A 34 -4.89 6.81 2.59
C TYR A 34 -4.07 7.66 1.62
N VAL A 35 -4.01 7.24 0.36
CA VAL A 35 -3.26 7.92 -0.69
C VAL A 35 -3.82 9.32 -0.95
N MET A 36 -5.15 9.47 -1.00
CA MET A 36 -5.79 10.78 -1.16
C MET A 36 -5.44 11.73 0.00
N ASN A 37 -5.42 11.22 1.24
CA ASN A 37 -5.01 12.01 2.40
C ASN A 37 -3.54 12.47 2.29
N LEU A 38 -2.64 11.59 1.85
CA LEU A 38 -1.24 11.96 1.60
C LEU A 38 -1.11 13.06 0.55
N ILE A 39 -1.81 12.93 -0.58
CA ILE A 39 -1.79 13.92 -1.66
C ILE A 39 -2.30 15.27 -1.16
N ASN A 40 -3.46 15.27 -0.50
CA ASN A 40 -4.07 16.49 0.03
C ASN A 40 -3.15 17.19 1.05
N ASN A 41 -2.45 16.42 1.89
CA ASN A 41 -1.50 16.97 2.86
C ASN A 41 -0.26 17.54 2.18
N PHE A 42 0.27 16.85 1.16
CA PHE A 42 1.41 17.32 0.37
C PHE A 42 1.09 18.62 -0.38
N GLU A 43 -0.08 18.69 -1.02
CA GLU A 43 -0.54 19.90 -1.71
C GLU A 43 -0.73 21.07 -0.76
N LYS A 44 -1.33 20.85 0.43
CA LYS A 44 -1.45 21.88 1.47
C LYS A 44 -0.08 22.41 1.93
N GLN A 45 0.89 21.53 2.16
CA GLN A 45 2.24 21.93 2.55
C GLN A 45 2.92 22.75 1.46
N GLN A 46 2.86 22.32 0.20
CA GLN A 46 3.41 23.10 -0.93
C GLN A 46 2.77 24.49 -1.03
N GLN A 47 1.44 24.59 -0.90
CA GLN A 47 0.75 25.88 -0.93
C GLN A 47 1.17 26.80 0.22
N GLN A 48 1.41 26.25 1.42
CA GLN A 48 1.91 27.01 2.56
C GLN A 48 3.34 27.49 2.35
N SER A 49 4.25 26.64 1.88
CA SER A 49 5.63 27.01 1.56
C SER A 49 5.70 28.10 0.49
N GLN A 50 4.90 27.99 -0.58
CA GLN A 50 4.81 29.02 -1.61
C GLN A 50 4.28 30.35 -1.05
N LYS A 51 3.31 30.34 -0.14
CA LYS A 51 2.80 31.56 0.52
C LYS A 51 3.85 32.22 1.42
N GLN A 52 4.71 31.43 2.09
CA GLN A 52 5.79 31.96 2.93
C GLN A 52 6.92 32.54 2.08
N HIS A 53 7.32 31.86 0.99
CA HIS A 53 8.37 32.35 0.08
C HIS A 53 7.92 33.58 -0.74
N LYS A 54 6.64 33.67 -1.12
CA LYS A 54 6.07 34.87 -1.77
C LYS A 54 6.08 36.13 -0.90
N LYS A 55 6.16 36.01 0.44
CA LYS A 55 6.19 37.17 1.35
C LYS A 55 7.56 37.84 1.48
N TRP A 56 8.66 37.20 1.07
CA TRP A 56 10.02 37.75 1.26
C TRP A 56 10.77 38.04 -0.06
N PHE A 57 10.40 37.44 -1.20
CA PHE A 57 11.17 37.54 -2.45
C PHE A 57 10.33 37.92 -3.69
N SER A 58 9.50 38.96 -3.61
CA SER A 58 8.70 39.46 -4.75
C SER A 58 9.50 40.29 -5.78
N SER A 59 10.80 40.04 -5.95
CA SER A 59 11.62 40.73 -6.96
C SER A 59 12.70 39.81 -7.53
N GLY A 60 12.31 39.04 -8.55
CA GLY A 60 13.24 38.45 -9.52
C GLY A 60 13.42 36.94 -9.47
N GLY A 61 12.91 36.24 -10.50
CA GLY A 61 13.52 35.01 -11.02
C GLY A 61 12.87 33.68 -10.66
N GLN A 62 11.97 33.21 -11.56
CA GLN A 62 11.77 31.82 -11.99
C GLN A 62 12.32 30.67 -11.11
N ASN A 63 11.42 29.99 -10.39
CA ASN A 63 11.03 28.58 -10.64
C ASN A 63 10.08 28.10 -9.54
N ASP A 64 8.82 28.55 -9.61
CA ASP A 64 7.67 27.97 -8.87
C ASP A 64 7.33 26.60 -9.50
N SER A 65 8.23 25.61 -9.41
CA SER A 65 7.94 24.25 -9.89
C SER A 65 7.06 23.55 -8.86
N SER A 66 5.74 23.69 -8.98
CA SER A 66 4.78 22.90 -8.20
C SER A 66 4.94 21.42 -8.58
N ILE A 67 5.33 20.59 -7.61
CA ILE A 67 5.40 19.13 -7.80
C ILE A 67 3.98 18.61 -7.69
N LYS A 68 3.53 17.84 -8.68
CA LYS A 68 2.22 17.18 -8.65
C LYS A 68 2.40 15.68 -8.52
N ILE A 69 1.68 15.06 -7.59
CA ILE A 69 1.60 13.61 -7.50
C ILE A 69 0.63 13.13 -8.58
N THR A 70 1.12 12.31 -9.50
CA THR A 70 0.36 11.79 -10.66
C THR A 70 0.08 10.30 -10.56
N LYS A 71 0.87 9.58 -9.77
CA LYS A 71 0.76 8.14 -9.55
C LYS A 71 1.14 7.79 -8.13
N ALA A 72 0.46 6.81 -7.55
CA ALA A 72 0.83 6.18 -6.29
C ALA A 72 0.71 4.66 -6.41
N ASN A 73 1.60 3.94 -5.73
CA ASN A 73 1.50 2.50 -5.56
C ASN A 73 1.50 2.19 -4.07
N PHE A 74 0.59 1.32 -3.64
CA PHE A 74 0.53 0.83 -2.26
C PHE A 74 0.62 -0.70 -2.28
N ASN A 75 1.61 -1.25 -1.56
CA ASN A 75 1.91 -2.67 -1.58
C ASN A 75 1.58 -3.31 -0.23
N ILE A 76 0.90 -4.45 -0.25
CA ILE A 76 0.55 -5.28 0.91
C ILE A 76 1.09 -6.67 0.65
N TYR A 77 1.86 -7.21 1.58
CA TYR A 77 2.42 -8.56 1.44
C TYR A 77 1.53 -9.60 2.14
N ASP A 78 1.15 -10.65 1.43
CA ASP A 78 0.57 -11.89 1.98
C ASP A 78 1.70 -12.84 2.39
N ALA A 79 1.88 -13.04 3.69
CA ALA A 79 2.93 -13.90 4.22
C ALA A 79 2.62 -15.39 4.11
N PHE A 80 1.34 -15.78 3.97
CA PHE A 80 0.91 -17.17 3.89
C PHE A 80 1.26 -17.80 2.55
N LYS A 81 1.19 -17.02 1.47
CA LYS A 81 1.50 -17.48 0.10
C LYS A 81 2.69 -16.77 -0.55
N GLN A 82 3.32 -15.82 0.15
CA GLN A 82 4.44 -15.02 -0.38
C GLN A 82 4.06 -14.23 -1.64
N ILE A 83 2.90 -13.58 -1.60
CA ILE A 83 2.34 -12.81 -2.70
C ILE A 83 2.31 -11.33 -2.33
N GLU A 84 2.83 -10.46 -3.20
CA GLU A 84 2.66 -9.01 -3.09
C GLU A 84 1.37 -8.58 -3.79
N VAL A 85 0.48 -7.92 -3.06
CA VAL A 85 -0.71 -7.24 -3.61
C VAL A 85 -0.38 -5.77 -3.78
N ARG A 86 -0.56 -5.24 -4.99
CA ARG A 86 -0.28 -3.85 -5.35
C ARG A 86 -1.56 -3.14 -5.78
N VAL A 87 -1.84 -2.03 -5.11
CA VAL A 87 -2.87 -1.06 -5.50
C VAL A 87 -2.20 0.07 -6.24
N GLU A 88 -2.37 0.12 -7.56
CA GLU A 88 -1.90 1.22 -8.41
C GLU A 88 -3.01 2.27 -8.52
N ILE A 89 -2.71 3.52 -8.20
CA ILE A 89 -3.65 4.65 -8.27
C ILE A 89 -3.09 5.70 -9.23
N ASN A 90 -3.83 5.95 -10.31
CA ASN A 90 -3.51 6.97 -11.31
C ASN A 90 -4.35 8.24 -11.05
N ILE A 91 -3.73 9.43 -11.04
CA ILE A 91 -4.35 10.67 -10.53
C ILE A 91 -4.43 11.77 -11.61
N PRO A 92 -5.62 12.36 -11.88
CA PRO A 92 -6.95 11.86 -11.48
C PRO A 92 -7.32 10.66 -12.33
N GLY A 93 -7.94 9.62 -11.76
CA GLY A 93 -8.19 8.43 -12.56
C GLY A 93 -8.54 7.19 -11.77
N ASN A 94 -8.10 6.06 -12.32
CA ASN A 94 -8.50 4.74 -11.89
C ASN A 94 -7.55 4.14 -10.84
N THR A 95 -8.10 3.19 -10.11
CA THR A 95 -7.37 2.27 -9.25
C THR A 95 -7.30 0.91 -9.94
N LYS A 96 -6.12 0.31 -10.00
CA LYS A 96 -5.88 -1.03 -10.53
C LYS A 96 -5.28 -1.91 -9.45
N LEU A 97 -5.64 -3.18 -9.47
CA LEU A 97 -5.13 -4.19 -8.55
C LEU A 97 -4.24 -5.15 -9.33
N HIS A 98 -3.07 -5.43 -8.78
CA HIS A 98 -2.13 -6.39 -9.28
C HIS A 98 -1.68 -7.29 -8.12
N ALA A 99 -1.39 -8.56 -8.40
CA ALA A 99 -0.70 -9.41 -7.45
C ALA A 99 0.47 -10.11 -8.14
N PHE A 100 1.57 -10.30 -7.41
CA PHE A 100 2.79 -10.93 -7.91
C PHE A 100 3.31 -11.94 -6.91
N THR A 101 3.70 -13.12 -7.38
CA THR A 101 4.43 -14.11 -6.57
C THR A 101 5.86 -13.63 -6.29
N SER A 102 6.58 -14.33 -5.41
CA SER A 102 8.01 -14.13 -5.19
C SER A 102 8.88 -14.31 -6.46
N GLU A 103 8.36 -15.03 -7.46
CA GLU A 103 8.98 -15.24 -8.77
C GLU A 103 8.58 -14.17 -9.81
N ASN A 104 7.85 -13.13 -9.39
CA ASN A 104 7.27 -12.07 -10.23
C ASN A 104 6.21 -12.54 -11.23
N GLU A 105 5.55 -13.67 -10.98
CA GLU A 105 4.43 -14.11 -11.80
C GLU A 105 3.14 -13.39 -11.41
N GLN A 106 2.41 -12.89 -12.40
CA GLN A 106 1.17 -12.16 -12.15
C GLN A 106 0.04 -13.10 -11.72
N CYS A 107 -0.64 -12.75 -10.64
CA CYS A 107 -1.80 -13.46 -10.10
C CYS A 107 -3.06 -12.60 -10.20
N GLU A 108 -4.21 -13.27 -10.24
CA GLU A 108 -5.50 -12.61 -10.06
C GLU A 108 -5.69 -12.17 -8.61
N VAL A 109 -6.16 -10.94 -8.40
CA VAL A 109 -6.51 -10.43 -7.08
C VAL A 109 -7.96 -10.81 -6.79
N ASN A 110 -8.15 -11.89 -6.04
CA ASN A 110 -9.46 -12.33 -5.54
C ASN A 110 -9.64 -11.98 -4.05
N ASP A 111 -10.85 -12.17 -3.53
CA ASP A 111 -11.21 -11.83 -2.15
C ASP A 111 -10.38 -12.61 -1.12
N GLU A 112 -10.11 -13.89 -1.37
CA GLU A 112 -9.30 -14.73 -0.49
C GLU A 112 -7.85 -14.22 -0.36
N LEU A 113 -7.22 -13.85 -1.47
CA LEU A 113 -5.89 -13.28 -1.50
C LEU A 113 -5.85 -11.92 -0.80
N TRP A 114 -6.88 -11.10 -0.99
CA TRP A 114 -7.00 -9.82 -0.31
C TRP A 114 -7.17 -10.00 1.20
N GLU A 115 -8.00 -10.96 1.64
CA GLU A 115 -8.22 -11.30 3.04
C GLU A 115 -6.92 -11.78 3.72
N ARG A 116 -6.15 -12.67 3.06
CA ARG A 116 -4.82 -13.08 3.56
C ARG A 116 -3.84 -11.92 3.65
N ALA A 117 -3.84 -11.02 2.66
CA ALA A 117 -3.00 -9.83 2.66
C ALA A 117 -3.39 -8.87 3.80
N TYR A 118 -4.69 -8.69 4.06
CA TYR A 118 -5.22 -7.92 5.19
C TYR A 118 -4.80 -8.52 6.53
N VAL A 119 -5.02 -9.82 6.75
CA VAL A 119 -4.61 -10.53 7.97
C VAL A 119 -3.09 -10.41 8.17
N SER A 120 -2.31 -10.63 7.11
CA SER A 120 -0.85 -10.47 7.16
C SER A 120 -0.42 -9.07 7.55
N SER A 121 -1.13 -8.03 7.07
CA SER A 121 -0.90 -6.64 7.46
C SER A 121 -1.15 -6.41 8.95
N CYS A 122 -2.27 -6.90 9.48
CA CYS A 122 -2.62 -6.78 10.90
C CYS A 122 -1.65 -7.53 11.81
N LEU A 123 -1.24 -8.75 11.44
CA LEU A 123 -0.29 -9.52 12.24
C LEU A 123 1.08 -8.84 12.31
N ARG A 124 1.62 -8.40 11.17
CA ARG A 124 2.88 -7.64 11.13
C ARG A 124 2.81 -6.38 11.98
N SER A 125 1.65 -5.75 12.01
CA SER A 125 1.50 -4.48 12.69
C SER A 125 1.49 -4.65 14.22
N MET A 126 0.93 -5.76 14.72
CA MET A 126 0.97 -6.16 16.14
C MET A 126 2.35 -6.58 16.65
N GLU A 127 3.25 -7.08 15.78
CA GLU A 127 4.55 -7.62 16.19
C GLU A 127 5.54 -6.55 16.72
N GLN A 128 5.12 -5.29 16.87
CA GLN A 128 5.89 -4.17 17.40
C GLN A 128 7.39 -4.18 17.02
N VAL A 129 7.68 -4.19 15.71
CA VAL A 129 9.03 -3.87 15.25
C VAL A 129 9.21 -2.35 15.36
N GLN A 130 9.50 -1.87 16.58
CA GLN A 130 9.63 -0.45 16.96
C GLN A 130 10.80 0.30 16.29
N ASN A 131 11.31 -0.10 15.13
CA ASN A 131 12.48 0.55 14.52
C ASN A 131 12.43 0.63 12.99
N VAL A 132 11.25 0.85 12.39
CA VAL A 132 11.21 1.21 10.96
C VAL A 132 11.54 2.70 10.83
N LYS A 133 12.81 3.01 10.55
CA LYS A 133 13.23 4.37 10.16
C LYS A 133 12.40 4.79 8.94
N ALA A 134 11.71 5.94 9.02
CA ALA A 134 10.81 6.49 7.99
C ALA A 134 9.49 5.72 7.76
N GLY A 135 8.93 5.10 8.80
CA GLY A 135 7.57 4.54 8.78
C GLY A 135 6.51 5.46 9.40
N ILE A 136 5.30 5.51 8.82
CA ILE A 136 4.10 6.03 9.49
C ILE A 136 3.44 4.84 10.21
N VAL A 137 3.26 4.95 11.52
CA VAL A 137 2.61 3.93 12.35
C VAL A 137 1.23 4.43 12.75
N TYR A 138 0.21 3.62 12.48
CA TYR A 138 -1.16 3.81 12.95
C TYR A 138 -1.47 2.79 14.03
N GLU A 139 -2.43 3.09 14.89
CA GLU A 139 -3.05 2.07 15.75
C GLU A 139 -3.95 1.18 14.88
N GLU A 140 -3.73 -0.12 14.97
CA GLU A 140 -4.30 -1.13 14.07
C GLU A 140 -5.82 -1.20 14.12
N PHE A 141 -6.36 -1.14 15.34
CA PHE A 141 -7.78 -1.33 15.62
C PHE A 141 -8.33 -0.09 16.29
N GLN A 142 -8.94 0.76 15.47
CA GLN A 142 -9.51 2.02 15.94
C GLN A 142 -10.79 1.81 16.78
N ASN A 143 -11.43 0.65 16.68
CA ASN A 143 -12.65 0.30 17.40
C ASN A 143 -12.87 -1.22 17.48
N LEU A 144 -13.82 -1.63 18.32
CA LEU A 144 -14.17 -3.04 18.53
C LEU A 144 -14.58 -3.76 17.24
N GLU A 145 -15.30 -3.08 16.34
CA GLU A 145 -15.74 -3.64 15.08
C GLU A 145 -14.56 -4.04 14.19
N SER A 146 -13.56 -3.16 14.06
CA SER A 146 -12.34 -3.45 13.29
C SER A 146 -11.55 -4.63 13.85
N PHE A 147 -11.54 -4.78 15.18
CA PHE A 147 -10.92 -5.94 15.83
C PHE A 147 -11.71 -7.23 15.56
N GLN A 148 -13.03 -7.20 15.67
CA GLN A 148 -13.89 -8.36 15.36
C GLN A 148 -13.75 -8.83 13.91
N GLN A 149 -13.69 -7.88 12.97
CA GLN A 149 -13.46 -8.17 11.56
C GLN A 149 -12.11 -8.83 11.31
N PHE A 150 -11.05 -8.36 11.99
CA PHE A 150 -9.76 -9.02 11.96
C PHE A 150 -9.82 -10.45 12.50
N ILE A 151 -10.45 -10.67 13.66
CA ILE A 151 -10.59 -12.01 14.25
C ILE A 151 -11.33 -12.97 13.30
N GLN A 152 -12.42 -12.51 12.69
CA GLN A 152 -13.15 -13.30 11.69
C GLN A 152 -12.28 -13.65 10.49
N SER A 153 -11.58 -12.67 9.94
CA SER A 153 -10.69 -12.87 8.78
C SER A 153 -9.55 -13.82 9.10
N LEU A 154 -8.97 -13.70 10.31
CA LEU A 154 -7.92 -14.59 10.79
C LEU A 154 -8.40 -16.05 10.85
N PHE A 155 -9.61 -16.29 11.38
CA PHE A 155 -10.18 -17.64 11.40
C PHE A 155 -10.44 -18.20 10.00
N ASN A 156 -10.95 -17.37 9.07
CA ASN A 156 -11.14 -17.78 7.69
C ASN A 156 -9.82 -18.22 7.04
N VAL A 157 -8.77 -17.41 7.20
CA VAL A 157 -7.44 -17.68 6.65
C VAL A 157 -6.79 -18.92 7.27
N ILE A 158 -6.89 -19.09 8.59
CA ILE A 158 -6.37 -20.30 9.27
C ILE A 158 -7.14 -21.55 8.85
N GLY A 159 -8.48 -21.45 8.76
CA GLY A 159 -9.34 -22.55 8.33
C GLY A 159 -8.97 -23.06 6.94
N GLN A 160 -8.80 -22.15 5.97
CA GLN A 160 -8.31 -22.48 4.63
C GLN A 160 -6.95 -23.18 4.67
N GLY A 161 -6.03 -22.72 5.54
CA GLY A 161 -4.73 -23.34 5.73
C GLY A 161 -4.82 -24.79 6.23
N GLN A 162 -5.74 -25.07 7.17
CA GLN A 162 -5.99 -26.42 7.68
C GLN A 162 -6.61 -27.32 6.62
N GLU A 163 -7.60 -26.84 5.86
CA GLU A 163 -8.23 -27.63 4.79
C GLU A 163 -7.22 -28.06 3.72
N ILE A 164 -6.34 -27.14 3.30
CA ILE A 164 -5.27 -27.45 2.35
C ILE A 164 -4.32 -28.51 2.91
N TYR A 165 -3.85 -28.35 4.16
CA TYR A 165 -2.96 -29.32 4.81
C TYR A 165 -3.61 -30.70 4.91
N MET A 166 -4.88 -30.74 5.30
CA MET A 166 -5.66 -31.99 5.44
C MET A 166 -5.90 -32.66 4.09
N SER A 167 -6.15 -31.89 3.01
CA SER A 167 -6.33 -32.43 1.66
C SER A 167 -5.07 -33.08 1.07
N GLN A 168 -3.90 -32.72 1.58
CA GLN A 168 -2.59 -33.21 1.12
C GLN A 168 -2.07 -34.38 1.96
N MET A 169 -2.73 -34.71 3.08
CA MET A 169 -2.37 -35.85 3.92
C MET A 169 -2.85 -37.17 3.30
N SER A 170 -1.98 -38.17 3.30
CA SER A 170 -2.37 -39.55 2.99
C SER A 170 -3.24 -40.14 4.11
N LEU A 171 -4.07 -41.14 3.79
CA LEU A 171 -4.92 -41.85 4.75
C LEU A 171 -4.16 -42.40 5.96
N ALA A 172 -2.89 -42.81 5.78
CA ALA A 172 -2.04 -43.28 6.87
C ALA A 172 -1.65 -42.16 7.84
N GLN A 173 -1.40 -40.95 7.33
CA GLN A 173 -1.04 -39.79 8.14
C GLN A 173 -2.24 -39.22 8.91
N MET A 174 -3.46 -39.36 8.38
CA MET A 174 -4.67 -38.97 9.11
C MET A 174 -4.91 -39.86 10.35
N HIS A 175 -4.62 -41.16 10.27
CA HIS A 175 -4.81 -42.08 11.40
C HIS A 175 -3.88 -41.75 12.58
N ASP A 176 -2.69 -41.21 12.34
CA ASP A 176 -1.75 -40.82 13.41
C ASP A 176 -2.10 -39.48 14.09
N VAL A 177 -2.92 -38.64 13.45
CA VAL A 177 -3.36 -37.35 14.02
C VAL A 177 -4.64 -37.49 14.86
N PHE A 178 -5.49 -38.46 14.52
CA PHE A 178 -6.81 -38.65 15.16
C PHE A 178 -6.96 -40.00 15.88
N GLY A 179 -5.93 -40.84 15.89
CA GLY A 179 -5.88 -42.14 16.55
C GLY A 179 -5.33 -42.10 17.97
#